data_AF-A0A8S3GP75-F1
#
_entry.id   AF-A0A8S3GP75-F1
#
_cell.length_a   1.000
_cell.length_b   1.000
_cell.length_c   1.000
_cell.angle_alpha   90.00
_cell.angle_beta   90.00
_cell.angle_gamma   90.00
#
_symmetry.space_group_name_H-M   'P 1'
#
loop_
_entity.id
_entity.type
_entity.pdbx_description
1 polymer ?
#
loop_
_entity_poly.entity_id
_entity_poly.type
_entity_poly.pdbx_seq_one_letter_code
_entity_poly.pdbx_strand_id
1 'polypeptide(L)'
;KIAEDTTNTEEIKTKVAAEEEQVLKKVQETRAIASEASDRLAEALPALEAALQSLEVLSKNDINEVRALQRPPQGVKLTIEAVCILKQVEPLKVNIPSKPGKKEDDYWEPGRGLLGDAGRFLQSLRDFDKENIPEIVIQRLQKHIDSPDFDPIKIEKTSKACKSLCMWSRAMYTFYMINKEVAPRKEALANAEAELAIVKEVLATKKRELKKLEEGLRTLQVKYEDAIRKKNEYETKVDECNQRIVRAERLTTGLGDEKVRWQENVSMLDHSLENVIGDVLVSSGFVAYLGPFTTEYRDNMVKEWITKLKAFQVPHSENPELVRVLGDAVKIRSWQLAGLPKDNLSVQNGVIVQYSNRWSLFIDPQGQANKWIKNM
;
A
#
# COMPACT_ATOMS: atom_id res chain seq x y z
N LYS A 1 -9.53 13.18 -12.91
CA LYS A 1 -8.80 11.97 -13.34
C LYS A 1 -8.45 11.04 -12.18
N ILE A 2 -7.39 11.20 -11.36
CA ILE A 2 -7.11 10.26 -10.25
C ILE A 2 -8.31 10.08 -9.31
N ALA A 3 -8.96 11.17 -8.88
CA ALA A 3 -10.14 11.10 -8.01
C ALA A 3 -11.31 10.33 -8.66
N GLU A 4 -11.55 10.55 -9.95
CA GLU A 4 -12.60 9.91 -10.74
C GLU A 4 -12.30 8.42 -11.02
N ASP A 5 -11.03 8.10 -11.32
CA ASP A 5 -10.55 6.73 -11.45
C ASP A 5 -10.62 5.98 -10.10
N THR A 6 -10.45 6.70 -8.98
CA THR A 6 -10.57 6.14 -7.61
C THR A 6 -12.02 5.81 -7.28
N THR A 7 -12.95 6.73 -7.55
CA THR A 7 -14.39 6.47 -7.34
C THR A 7 -14.87 5.30 -8.19
N ASN A 8 -14.47 5.26 -9.47
CA ASN A 8 -14.82 4.16 -10.37
C ASN A 8 -14.24 2.81 -9.90
N THR A 9 -13.00 2.79 -9.41
CA THR A 9 -12.36 1.57 -8.90
C THR A 9 -13.07 1.06 -7.63
N GLU A 10 -13.46 1.95 -6.71
CA GLU A 10 -14.22 1.59 -5.51
C GLU A 10 -15.64 1.09 -5.84
N GLU A 11 -16.31 1.67 -6.83
CA GLU A 11 -17.59 1.14 -7.33
C GLU A 11 -17.46 -0.26 -7.94
N ILE A 12 -16.40 -0.52 -8.71
CA ILE A 12 -16.14 -1.85 -9.26
C ILE A 12 -15.81 -2.84 -8.13
N LYS A 13 -15.04 -2.41 -7.13
CA LYS A 13 -14.68 -3.23 -5.97
C LYS A 13 -15.87 -3.63 -5.12
N THR A 14 -16.80 -2.72 -4.86
CA THR A 14 -18.04 -3.02 -4.15
C THR A 14 -18.92 -4.01 -4.92
N LYS A 15 -19.02 -3.87 -6.26
CA LYS A 15 -19.72 -4.85 -7.12
C LYS A 15 -19.06 -6.23 -7.10
N VAL A 16 -17.73 -6.30 -7.20
CA VAL A 16 -16.99 -7.57 -7.11
C VAL A 16 -17.18 -8.24 -5.75
N ALA A 17 -17.14 -7.48 -4.65
CA ALA A 17 -17.38 -8.02 -3.31
C ALA A 17 -18.81 -8.59 -3.14
N ALA A 18 -19.82 -7.90 -3.70
CA ALA A 18 -21.19 -8.42 -3.70
C ALA A 18 -21.33 -9.72 -4.52
N GLU A 19 -20.65 -9.80 -5.67
CA GLU A 19 -20.63 -11.02 -6.49
C GLU A 19 -19.87 -12.17 -5.81
N GLU A 20 -18.78 -11.89 -5.06
CA GLU A 20 -18.08 -12.87 -4.24
C GLU A 20 -18.98 -13.47 -3.17
N GLU A 21 -19.78 -12.65 -2.48
CA GLU A 21 -20.71 -13.12 -1.46
C GLU A 21 -21.79 -14.01 -2.08
N GLN A 22 -22.30 -13.66 -3.26
CA GLN A 22 -23.25 -14.49 -4.00
C GLN A 22 -22.63 -15.83 -4.43
N VAL A 23 -21.39 -15.83 -4.91
CA VAL A 23 -20.66 -17.07 -5.24
C VAL A 23 -20.45 -17.92 -4.00
N LEU A 24 -20.13 -17.32 -2.85
CA LEU A 24 -19.97 -18.05 -1.60
C LEU A 24 -21.27 -18.76 -1.18
N LYS A 25 -22.41 -18.08 -1.29
CA LYS A 25 -23.73 -18.67 -1.04
C LYS A 25 -24.00 -19.86 -1.97
N LYS A 26 -23.79 -19.69 -3.28
CA LYS A 26 -23.95 -20.77 -4.27
C LYS A 26 -23.00 -21.96 -4.03
N VAL A 27 -21.77 -21.69 -3.56
CA VAL A 27 -20.81 -22.75 -3.16
C VAL A 27 -21.34 -23.52 -1.95
N GLN A 28 -21.90 -22.84 -0.95
CA GLN A 28 -22.49 -23.48 0.23
C GLN A 28 -23.71 -24.33 -0.14
N GLU A 29 -24.60 -23.82 -1.00
CA GLU A 29 -25.76 -24.55 -1.51
C GLU A 29 -25.35 -25.80 -2.29
N THR A 30 -24.38 -25.68 -3.21
CA THR A 30 -23.86 -26.82 -3.98
C THR A 30 -23.22 -27.87 -3.07
N ARG A 31 -22.49 -27.43 -2.03
CA ARG A 31 -21.88 -28.31 -1.04
C ARG A 31 -22.94 -29.02 -0.17
N ALA A 32 -24.03 -28.34 0.18
CA ALA A 32 -25.14 -28.95 0.89
C ALA A 32 -25.82 -30.04 0.05
N ILE A 33 -26.09 -29.76 -1.23
CA ILE A 33 -26.65 -30.75 -2.17
C ILE A 33 -25.70 -31.96 -2.32
N ALA A 34 -24.39 -31.71 -2.41
CA ALA A 34 -23.38 -32.77 -2.47
C ALA A 34 -23.34 -33.63 -1.20
N SER A 35 -23.40 -33.00 -0.02
CA SER A 35 -23.45 -33.73 1.26
C SER A 35 -24.70 -34.58 1.34
N GLU A 36 -25.87 -34.01 1.07
CA GLU A 36 -27.13 -34.75 1.11
C GLU A 36 -27.19 -35.92 0.13
N ALA A 37 -26.59 -35.79 -1.07
CA ALA A 37 -26.49 -36.88 -2.03
C ALA A 37 -25.54 -37.98 -1.54
N SER A 38 -24.42 -37.60 -0.92
CA SER A 38 -23.44 -38.54 -0.36
C SER A 38 -23.96 -39.26 0.87
N ASP A 39 -24.66 -38.55 1.77
CA ASP A 39 -25.17 -39.09 3.02
C ASP A 39 -26.25 -40.15 2.74
N ARG A 40 -27.16 -39.89 1.78
CA ARG A 40 -28.16 -40.89 1.37
C ARG A 40 -27.53 -42.10 0.70
N LEU A 41 -26.50 -41.93 -0.11
CA LEU A 41 -25.77 -43.08 -0.68
C LEU A 41 -25.06 -43.88 0.42
N ALA A 42 -24.51 -43.21 1.42
CA ALA A 42 -23.84 -43.84 2.55
C ALA A 42 -24.78 -44.67 3.45
N GLU A 43 -26.10 -44.46 3.39
CA GLU A 43 -27.07 -45.34 4.06
C GLU A 43 -27.18 -46.72 3.38
N ALA A 44 -27.04 -46.77 2.04
CA ALA A 44 -27.17 -48.01 1.27
C ALA A 44 -25.89 -48.83 1.18
N LEU A 45 -24.72 -48.16 1.21
CA LEU A 45 -23.42 -48.79 1.00
C LEU A 45 -23.06 -49.85 2.05
N PRO A 46 -23.25 -49.63 3.38
CA PRO A 46 -22.94 -50.63 4.39
C PRO A 46 -23.79 -51.89 4.26
N ALA A 47 -25.08 -51.74 3.90
CA ALA A 47 -25.98 -52.88 3.68
C ALA A 47 -25.55 -53.70 2.45
N LEU A 48 -25.12 -53.03 1.38
CA LEU A 48 -24.58 -53.66 0.17
C LEU A 48 -23.25 -54.38 0.44
N GLU A 49 -22.32 -53.73 1.14
CA GLU A 49 -21.01 -54.29 1.49
C GLU A 49 -21.15 -55.50 2.42
N ALA A 50 -22.00 -55.40 3.45
CA ALA A 50 -22.29 -56.51 4.34
C ALA A 50 -22.89 -57.71 3.59
N ALA A 51 -23.77 -57.46 2.61
CA ALA A 51 -24.31 -58.51 1.76
C ALA A 51 -23.24 -59.15 0.85
N LEU A 52 -22.39 -58.35 0.20
CA LEU A 52 -21.32 -58.86 -0.67
C LEU A 52 -20.28 -59.66 0.13
N GLN A 53 -19.87 -59.18 1.31
CA GLN A 53 -18.99 -59.92 2.22
C GLN A 53 -19.63 -61.25 2.67
N SER A 54 -20.93 -61.25 2.96
CA SER A 54 -21.65 -62.48 3.31
C SER A 54 -21.69 -63.50 2.15
N LEU A 55 -21.61 -63.05 0.90
CA LEU A 55 -21.50 -63.89 -0.30
C LEU A 55 -20.08 -64.39 -0.55
N GLU A 56 -19.05 -63.66 -0.10
CA GLU A 56 -17.65 -64.09 -0.21
C GLU A 56 -17.31 -65.24 0.74
N VAL A 57 -17.96 -65.27 1.91
CA VAL A 57 -17.80 -66.33 2.91
C VAL A 57 -18.48 -67.64 2.49
N LEU A 58 -19.38 -67.62 1.50
CA LEU A 58 -20.08 -68.82 1.02
C LEU A 58 -19.14 -69.75 0.24
N SER A 59 -19.13 -71.03 0.60
CA SER A 59 -18.42 -72.06 -0.14
C SER A 59 -19.31 -72.69 -1.21
N LYS A 60 -18.70 -73.34 -2.21
CA LYS A 60 -19.43 -74.11 -3.23
C LYS A 60 -20.25 -75.27 -2.62
N ASN A 61 -19.86 -75.75 -1.44
CA ASN A 61 -20.54 -76.83 -0.75
C ASN A 61 -21.87 -76.36 -0.15
N ASP A 62 -21.92 -75.17 0.43
CA ASP A 62 -23.14 -74.61 1.02
C ASP A 62 -24.25 -74.41 -0.03
N ILE A 63 -23.88 -74.12 -1.27
CA ILE A 63 -24.80 -73.98 -2.41
C ILE A 63 -25.30 -75.34 -2.89
N ASN A 64 -24.42 -76.33 -2.94
CA ASN A 64 -24.77 -77.70 -3.31
C ASN A 64 -25.72 -78.34 -2.26
N GLU A 65 -25.57 -78.01 -0.98
CA GLU A 65 -26.47 -78.45 0.09
C GLU A 65 -27.90 -77.91 -0.11
N VAL A 66 -28.03 -76.63 -0.44
CA VAL A 66 -29.35 -76.03 -0.72
C VAL A 66 -29.99 -76.65 -1.97
N ARG A 67 -29.19 -76.98 -3.00
CA ARG A 67 -29.65 -77.66 -4.22
C ARG A 67 -30.10 -79.11 -3.98
N ALA A 68 -29.50 -79.80 -3.02
CA ALA A 68 -29.78 -81.21 -2.70
C ALA A 68 -31.11 -81.41 -1.94
N LEU A 69 -31.75 -80.34 -1.47
CA LEU A 69 -33.04 -80.40 -0.77
C LEU A 69 -34.17 -80.86 -1.71
N GLN A 70 -34.72 -82.05 -1.43
CA GLN A 70 -35.87 -82.62 -2.17
C GLN A 70 -37.20 -81.90 -1.87
N ARG A 71 -37.34 -81.33 -0.66
CA ARG A 71 -38.49 -80.52 -0.23
C ARG A 71 -37.99 -79.33 0.59
N PRO A 72 -37.71 -78.18 -0.04
CA PRO A 72 -37.18 -77.02 0.66
C PRO A 72 -38.25 -76.38 1.57
N PRO A 73 -37.85 -75.91 2.77
CA PRO A 73 -38.70 -75.08 3.64
C PRO A 73 -39.12 -73.78 2.95
N GLN A 74 -40.23 -73.19 3.41
CA GLN A 74 -40.84 -72.00 2.80
C GLN A 74 -39.85 -70.81 2.69
N GLY A 75 -39.02 -70.56 3.70
CA GLY A 75 -37.99 -69.50 3.65
C GLY A 75 -36.90 -69.72 2.60
N VAL A 76 -36.56 -70.99 2.30
CA VAL A 76 -35.58 -71.34 1.26
C VAL A 76 -36.18 -71.16 -0.14
N LYS A 77 -37.46 -71.51 -0.34
CA LYS A 77 -38.19 -71.25 -1.59
C LYS A 77 -38.28 -69.76 -1.89
N LEU A 78 -38.70 -68.95 -0.92
CA LEU A 78 -38.81 -67.49 -1.07
C LEU A 78 -37.46 -66.81 -1.38
N THR A 79 -36.36 -67.32 -0.80
CA THR A 79 -35.00 -66.82 -1.07
C THR A 79 -34.57 -67.10 -2.50
N ILE A 80 -34.82 -68.31 -3.00
CA ILE A 80 -34.44 -68.69 -4.36
C ILE A 80 -35.37 -68.05 -5.38
N GLU A 81 -36.66 -67.90 -5.08
CA GLU A 81 -37.61 -67.07 -5.83
C GLU A 81 -37.11 -65.62 -5.98
N ALA A 82 -36.73 -64.97 -4.87
CA ALA A 82 -36.23 -63.60 -4.88
C ALA A 82 -34.96 -63.43 -5.74
N VAL A 83 -34.03 -64.40 -5.68
CA VAL A 83 -32.81 -64.38 -6.50
C VAL A 83 -33.11 -64.67 -7.97
N CYS A 84 -34.03 -65.59 -8.26
CA CYS A 84 -34.50 -65.86 -9.63
C CYS A 84 -35.20 -64.66 -10.24
N ILE A 85 -35.99 -63.93 -9.47
CA ILE A 85 -36.65 -62.68 -9.88
C ILE A 85 -35.61 -61.61 -10.21
N LEU A 86 -34.63 -61.38 -9.34
CA LEU A 86 -33.53 -60.43 -9.57
C LEU A 86 -32.69 -60.78 -10.82
N LYS A 87 -32.48 -62.07 -11.08
CA LYS A 87 -31.77 -62.59 -12.26
C LYS A 87 -32.65 -62.72 -13.51
N GLN A 88 -33.93 -62.36 -13.42
CA GLN A 88 -34.91 -62.46 -14.51
C GLN A 88 -35.04 -63.86 -15.12
N VAL A 89 -34.95 -64.90 -14.28
CA VAL A 89 -35.17 -66.29 -14.72
C VAL A 89 -36.68 -66.56 -14.82
N GLU A 90 -37.10 -67.08 -15.96
CA GLU A 90 -38.51 -67.40 -16.21
C GLU A 90 -39.00 -68.55 -15.30
N PRO A 91 -40.18 -68.41 -14.65
CA PRO A 91 -40.74 -69.48 -13.82
C PRO A 91 -41.28 -70.64 -14.66
N LEU A 92 -41.26 -71.83 -14.08
CA LEU A 92 -42.00 -72.98 -14.60
C LEU A 92 -43.43 -72.94 -14.04
N LYS A 93 -44.45 -72.93 -14.91
CA LYS A 93 -45.85 -72.95 -14.46
C LYS A 93 -46.24 -74.36 -14.03
N VAL A 94 -46.38 -74.59 -12.72
CA VAL A 94 -46.75 -75.89 -12.15
C VAL A 94 -48.18 -75.83 -11.59
N ASN A 95 -48.92 -76.92 -11.76
CA ASN A 95 -50.28 -77.06 -11.21
C ASN A 95 -50.20 -77.39 -9.71
N ILE A 96 -50.92 -76.66 -8.87
CA ILE A 96 -50.93 -76.88 -7.41
C ILE A 96 -51.68 -78.19 -7.07
N PRO A 97 -51.12 -79.10 -6.24
CA PRO A 97 -51.83 -80.31 -5.80
C PRO A 97 -53.05 -80.05 -4.90
N SER A 98 -53.21 -78.84 -4.36
CA SER A 98 -54.24 -78.53 -3.34
C SER A 98 -55.42 -77.69 -3.86
N LYS A 99 -55.42 -77.22 -5.11
CA LYS A 99 -56.56 -76.59 -5.80
C LYS A 99 -56.48 -76.87 -7.32
N PRO A 100 -57.35 -77.71 -7.91
CA PRO A 100 -57.34 -77.94 -9.35
C PRO A 100 -57.76 -76.67 -10.11
N GLY A 101 -56.89 -76.14 -10.97
CA GLY A 101 -57.24 -75.06 -11.91
C GLY A 101 -56.49 -73.72 -11.75
N LYS A 102 -55.62 -73.56 -10.75
CA LYS A 102 -54.69 -72.41 -10.68
C LYS A 102 -53.26 -72.86 -10.94
N LYS A 103 -52.62 -72.24 -11.93
CA LYS A 103 -51.18 -72.40 -12.23
C LYS A 103 -50.42 -71.42 -11.34
N GLU A 104 -49.56 -71.94 -10.46
CA GLU A 104 -48.62 -71.12 -9.72
C GLU A 104 -47.27 -71.15 -10.45
N ASP A 105 -46.60 -70.00 -10.46
CA ASP A 105 -45.26 -69.86 -11.01
C ASP A 105 -44.28 -70.50 -10.02
N ASP A 106 -43.77 -71.69 -10.34
CA ASP A 106 -42.77 -72.39 -9.53
C ASP A 106 -41.37 -71.97 -9.98
N TYR A 107 -40.70 -71.19 -9.13
CA TYR A 107 -39.32 -70.75 -9.35
C TYR A 107 -38.30 -71.71 -8.68
N TRP A 108 -38.75 -72.78 -8.00
CA TRP A 108 -37.86 -73.74 -7.37
C TRP A 108 -37.08 -74.58 -8.38
N GLU A 109 -37.75 -75.17 -9.37
CA GLU A 109 -37.09 -76.00 -10.39
C GLU A 109 -36.12 -75.18 -11.28
N PRO A 110 -36.47 -73.98 -11.80
CA PRO A 110 -35.53 -73.11 -12.50
C PRO A 110 -34.38 -72.61 -11.62
N GLY A 111 -34.68 -72.27 -10.36
CA GLY A 111 -33.69 -71.85 -9.37
C GLY A 111 -32.71 -72.97 -8.99
N ARG A 112 -33.20 -74.21 -8.90
CA ARG A 112 -32.37 -75.41 -8.67
C ARG A 112 -31.42 -75.68 -9.85
N GLY A 113 -31.85 -75.36 -11.07
CA GLY A 113 -30.99 -75.34 -12.26
C GLY A 113 -29.90 -74.25 -12.20
N LEU A 114 -30.27 -73.05 -11.75
CA LEU A 114 -29.35 -71.91 -11.54
C LEU A 114 -28.27 -72.20 -10.49
N LEU A 115 -28.62 -72.94 -9.42
CA LEU A 115 -27.68 -73.41 -8.40
C LEU A 115 -26.80 -74.57 -8.87
N GLY A 116 -26.99 -75.04 -10.11
CA GLY A 116 -26.23 -76.16 -10.67
C GLY A 116 -24.75 -75.89 -10.88
N ASP A 117 -24.43 -74.65 -11.27
CA ASP A 117 -23.07 -74.16 -11.47
C ASP A 117 -22.67 -73.19 -10.34
N ALA A 118 -22.49 -73.73 -9.13
CA ALA A 118 -22.26 -72.94 -7.90
C ALA A 118 -21.16 -71.87 -8.04
N GLY A 119 -20.08 -72.14 -8.80
CA GLY A 119 -19.01 -71.18 -9.05
C GLY A 119 -19.41 -70.01 -9.97
N ARG A 120 -20.14 -70.30 -11.06
CA ARG A 120 -20.62 -69.27 -12.00
C ARG A 120 -21.75 -68.45 -11.40
N PHE A 121 -22.61 -69.08 -10.60
CA PHE A 121 -23.69 -68.42 -9.88
C PHE A 121 -23.16 -67.37 -8.90
N LEU A 122 -22.20 -67.72 -8.02
CA LEU A 122 -21.58 -66.76 -7.08
C LEU A 122 -20.89 -65.61 -7.82
N GLN A 123 -20.14 -65.90 -8.88
CA GLN A 123 -19.50 -64.86 -9.68
C GLN A 123 -20.53 -63.92 -10.29
N SER A 124 -21.64 -64.46 -10.81
CA SER A 124 -22.72 -63.65 -11.38
C SER A 124 -23.40 -62.74 -10.35
N LEU A 125 -23.46 -63.13 -9.07
CA LEU A 125 -24.04 -62.30 -8.00
C LEU A 125 -23.12 -61.14 -7.61
N ARG A 126 -21.80 -61.32 -7.75
CA ARG A 126 -20.80 -60.25 -7.53
C ARG A 126 -20.78 -59.26 -8.69
N ASP A 127 -20.80 -59.76 -9.91
CA ASP A 127 -20.76 -58.95 -11.13
C ASP A 127 -22.15 -58.43 -11.54
N PHE A 128 -23.15 -58.51 -10.65
CA PHE A 128 -24.50 -58.08 -10.96
C PHE A 128 -24.57 -56.55 -11.06
N ASP A 129 -25.20 -56.07 -12.14
CA ASP A 129 -25.43 -54.64 -12.36
C ASP A 129 -26.50 -54.12 -11.38
N LYS A 130 -26.01 -53.57 -10.27
CA LYS A 130 -26.81 -52.96 -9.21
C LYS A 130 -27.44 -51.61 -9.60
N GLU A 131 -26.99 -50.99 -10.69
CA GLU A 131 -27.43 -49.65 -11.09
C GLU A 131 -28.58 -49.69 -12.10
N ASN A 132 -28.76 -50.80 -12.83
CA ASN A 132 -29.73 -50.92 -13.92
C ASN A 132 -30.73 -52.09 -13.75
N ILE A 133 -31.47 -52.11 -12.63
CA ILE A 133 -32.51 -53.12 -12.38
C ILE A 133 -33.87 -52.61 -12.92
N PRO A 134 -34.60 -53.37 -13.76
CA PRO A 134 -35.92 -52.93 -14.22
C PRO A 134 -36.95 -52.80 -13.09
N GLU A 135 -37.74 -51.73 -13.11
CA GLU A 135 -38.77 -51.45 -12.09
C GLU A 135 -39.76 -52.63 -11.90
N ILE A 136 -40.07 -53.37 -12.96
CA ILE A 136 -40.96 -54.54 -12.93
C ILE A 136 -40.39 -55.65 -12.03
N VAL A 137 -39.07 -55.81 -11.99
CA VAL A 137 -38.37 -56.82 -11.17
C VAL A 137 -38.42 -56.42 -9.70
N ILE A 138 -38.21 -55.13 -9.41
CA ILE A 138 -38.26 -54.57 -8.05
C ILE A 138 -39.68 -54.65 -7.46
N GLN A 139 -40.72 -54.36 -8.24
CA GLN A 139 -42.12 -54.49 -7.79
C GLN A 139 -42.51 -55.94 -7.47
N ARG A 140 -41.97 -56.91 -8.22
CA ARG A 140 -42.16 -58.34 -7.89
C ARG A 140 -41.40 -58.70 -6.61
N LEU A 141 -40.16 -58.24 -6.48
CA LEU A 141 -39.33 -58.47 -5.30
C LEU A 141 -39.90 -57.83 -4.03
N GLN A 142 -40.55 -56.67 -4.13
CA GLN A 142 -41.19 -55.96 -3.01
C GLN A 142 -42.20 -56.86 -2.27
N LYS A 143 -43.02 -57.63 -3.02
CA LYS A 143 -44.00 -58.57 -2.43
C LYS A 143 -43.33 -59.64 -1.55
N HIS A 144 -42.11 -60.05 -1.91
CA HIS A 144 -41.33 -61.02 -1.14
C HIS A 144 -40.61 -60.35 0.04
N ILE A 145 -40.14 -59.11 -0.10
CA ILE A 145 -39.47 -58.36 0.98
C ILE A 145 -40.45 -57.95 2.08
N ASP A 146 -41.68 -57.60 1.74
CA ASP A 146 -42.74 -57.24 2.69
C ASP A 146 -43.31 -58.45 3.45
N SER A 147 -42.99 -59.67 3.01
CA SER A 147 -43.46 -60.91 3.65
C SER A 147 -42.65 -61.19 4.93
N PRO A 148 -43.30 -61.43 6.10
CA PRO A 148 -42.63 -61.63 7.39
C PRO A 148 -41.80 -62.93 7.47
N ASP A 149 -41.91 -63.80 6.47
CA ASP A 149 -41.13 -65.04 6.32
C ASP A 149 -39.79 -64.83 5.59
N PHE A 150 -39.56 -63.64 5.01
CA PHE A 150 -38.34 -63.25 4.29
C PHE A 150 -37.38 -62.43 5.15
N ASP A 151 -37.06 -62.96 6.33
CA ASP A 151 -36.15 -62.34 7.29
C ASP A 151 -34.83 -63.13 7.37
N PRO A 152 -33.66 -62.49 7.15
CA PRO A 152 -32.35 -63.12 7.29
C PRO A 152 -32.16 -63.89 8.60
N ILE A 153 -32.73 -63.43 9.71
CA ILE A 153 -32.57 -64.05 11.04
C ILE A 153 -33.39 -65.35 11.15
N LYS A 154 -34.55 -65.41 10.51
CA LYS A 154 -35.40 -66.61 10.47
C LYS A 154 -34.84 -67.65 9.51
N ILE A 155 -34.32 -67.20 8.37
CA ILE A 155 -33.74 -68.05 7.33
C ILE A 155 -32.41 -68.66 7.78
N GLU A 156 -31.64 -67.97 8.64
CA GLU A 156 -30.40 -68.51 9.25
C GLU A 156 -30.61 -69.83 9.99
N LYS A 157 -31.74 -70.00 10.68
CA LYS A 157 -32.08 -71.24 11.40
C LYS A 157 -32.26 -72.44 10.47
N THR A 158 -32.50 -72.17 9.18
CA THR A 158 -32.79 -73.19 8.16
C THR A 158 -31.60 -73.41 7.23
N SER A 159 -30.91 -72.35 6.79
CA SER A 159 -29.71 -72.44 5.96
C SER A 159 -28.87 -71.17 6.03
N LYS A 160 -27.57 -71.34 6.25
CA LYS A 160 -26.59 -70.24 6.23
C LYS A 160 -26.41 -69.65 4.82
N ALA A 161 -26.44 -70.48 3.78
CA ALA A 161 -26.38 -70.02 2.39
C ALA A 161 -27.59 -69.16 2.01
N CYS A 162 -28.78 -69.54 2.46
CA CYS A 162 -30.00 -68.78 2.19
C CYS A 162 -30.04 -67.44 2.96
N LYS A 163 -29.39 -67.33 4.12
CA LYS A 163 -29.22 -66.05 4.84
C LYS A 163 -28.47 -65.04 3.97
N SER A 164 -27.29 -65.40 3.46
CA SER A 164 -26.47 -64.49 2.63
C SER A 164 -27.19 -64.09 1.33
N LEU A 165 -27.92 -65.02 0.69
CA LEU A 165 -28.73 -64.72 -0.49
C LEU A 165 -29.93 -63.81 -0.18
N CYS A 166 -30.57 -63.98 0.98
CA CYS A 166 -31.65 -63.11 1.43
C CYS A 166 -31.13 -61.69 1.76
N MET A 167 -29.99 -61.57 2.45
CA MET A 167 -29.33 -60.30 2.72
C MET A 167 -28.95 -59.57 1.43
N TRP A 168 -28.42 -60.29 0.44
CA TRP A 168 -28.11 -59.74 -0.89
C TRP A 168 -29.34 -59.22 -1.63
N SER A 169 -30.43 -59.99 -1.70
CA SER A 169 -31.65 -59.55 -2.36
C SER A 169 -32.29 -58.32 -1.69
N ARG A 170 -32.24 -58.23 -0.36
CA ARG A 170 -32.70 -57.05 0.41
C ARG A 170 -31.79 -55.84 0.19
N ALA A 171 -30.47 -56.03 0.21
CA ALA A 171 -29.51 -54.96 -0.04
C ALA A 171 -29.63 -54.39 -1.46
N MET A 172 -29.87 -55.24 -2.47
CA MET A 172 -30.10 -54.80 -3.85
C MET A 172 -31.39 -53.98 -4.00
N TYR A 173 -32.46 -54.36 -3.29
CA TYR A 173 -33.71 -53.58 -3.25
C TYR A 173 -33.52 -52.21 -2.57
N THR A 174 -32.87 -52.18 -1.40
CA THR A 174 -32.58 -50.93 -0.67
C THR A 174 -31.68 -50.01 -1.48
N PHE A 175 -30.64 -50.56 -2.13
CA PHE A 175 -29.75 -49.80 -3.02
C PHE A 175 -30.51 -49.22 -4.22
N TYR A 176 -31.41 -49.98 -4.86
CA TYR A 176 -32.22 -49.48 -5.97
C TYR A 176 -33.12 -48.31 -5.56
N MET A 177 -33.83 -48.42 -4.43
CA MET A 177 -34.70 -47.35 -3.93
C MET A 177 -33.93 -46.07 -3.62
N ILE A 178 -32.77 -46.20 -2.95
CA ILE A 178 -31.90 -45.07 -2.64
C ILE A 178 -31.28 -44.48 -3.91
N ASN A 179 -30.84 -45.31 -4.86
CA ASN A 179 -30.27 -44.83 -6.12
C ASN A 179 -31.31 -44.07 -6.97
N LYS A 180 -32.57 -44.49 -6.95
CA LYS A 180 -33.69 -43.79 -7.61
C LYS A 180 -33.95 -42.41 -6.98
N GLU A 181 -33.79 -42.27 -5.66
CA GLU A 181 -33.89 -40.97 -4.99
C GLU A 181 -32.67 -40.07 -5.21
N VAL A 182 -31.47 -40.68 -5.34
CA VAL A 182 -30.21 -39.95 -5.51
C VAL A 182 -29.96 -39.55 -6.96
N ALA A 183 -30.48 -40.26 -7.96
CA ALA A 183 -30.32 -39.93 -9.38
C ALA A 183 -30.69 -38.47 -9.73
N PRO A 184 -31.89 -37.93 -9.38
CA PRO A 184 -32.20 -36.53 -9.65
C PRO A 184 -31.31 -35.56 -8.87
N ARG A 185 -30.79 -35.96 -7.70
CA ARG A 185 -29.87 -35.15 -6.88
C ARG A 185 -28.47 -35.09 -7.49
N LYS A 186 -28.00 -36.18 -8.10
CA LYS A 186 -26.73 -36.21 -8.87
C LYS A 186 -26.82 -35.31 -10.10
N GLU A 187 -27.94 -35.33 -10.81
CA GLU A 187 -28.18 -34.44 -11.95
C GLU A 187 -28.28 -32.98 -11.51
N ALA A 188 -29.00 -32.69 -10.42
CA ALA A 188 -29.05 -31.36 -9.83
C ALA A 188 -27.66 -30.86 -9.37
N LEU A 189 -26.83 -31.74 -8.79
CA LEU A 189 -25.46 -31.43 -8.41
C LEU A 189 -24.60 -31.08 -9.64
N ALA A 190 -24.66 -31.90 -10.70
CA ALA A 190 -23.90 -31.66 -11.92
C ALA A 190 -24.27 -30.31 -12.58
N ASN A 191 -25.57 -29.98 -12.60
CA ASN A 191 -26.04 -28.69 -13.11
C ASN A 191 -25.56 -27.52 -12.23
N ALA A 192 -25.66 -27.64 -10.90
CA ALA A 192 -25.19 -26.62 -9.97
C ALA A 192 -23.67 -26.41 -10.05
N GLU A 193 -22.88 -27.47 -10.21
CA GLU A 193 -21.42 -27.41 -10.41
C GLU A 193 -21.06 -26.72 -11.73
N ALA A 194 -21.79 -27.01 -12.82
CA ALA A 194 -21.59 -26.37 -14.12
C ALA A 194 -21.90 -24.86 -14.07
N GLU A 195 -23.03 -24.46 -13.46
CA GLU A 195 -23.35 -23.05 -13.26
C GLU A 195 -22.32 -22.33 -12.39
N LEU A 196 -21.88 -22.98 -11.31
CA LEU A 196 -20.88 -22.45 -10.39
C LEU A 196 -19.52 -22.27 -11.07
N ALA A 197 -19.14 -23.17 -11.99
CA ALA A 197 -17.92 -23.01 -12.80
C ALA A 197 -17.97 -21.77 -13.69
N ILE A 198 -19.09 -21.53 -14.38
CA ILE A 198 -19.28 -20.35 -15.24
C ILE A 198 -19.18 -19.06 -14.41
N VAL A 199 -19.89 -19.00 -13.28
CA VAL A 199 -19.89 -17.80 -12.43
C VAL A 199 -18.51 -17.54 -11.82
N LYS A 200 -17.77 -18.60 -11.43
CA LYS A 200 -16.39 -18.46 -10.92
C LYS A 200 -15.43 -17.91 -11.97
N GLU A 201 -15.55 -18.32 -13.24
CA GLU A 201 -14.73 -17.77 -14.33
C GLU A 201 -15.03 -16.29 -14.57
N VAL A 202 -16.30 -15.89 -14.60
CA VAL A 202 -16.69 -14.47 -14.74
C VAL A 202 -16.18 -13.64 -13.56
N LEU A 203 -16.23 -14.17 -12.35
CA LEU A 203 -15.69 -13.50 -11.17
C LEU A 203 -14.17 -13.38 -11.25
N ALA A 204 -13.47 -14.40 -11.76
CA ALA A 204 -12.03 -14.37 -11.95
C ALA A 204 -11.60 -13.32 -13.00
N THR A 205 -12.35 -13.15 -14.08
CA THR A 205 -12.05 -12.10 -15.08
C THR A 205 -12.25 -10.70 -14.49
N LYS A 206 -13.37 -10.44 -13.80
CA LYS A 206 -13.62 -9.16 -13.12
C LYS A 206 -12.57 -8.83 -12.07
N LYS A 207 -12.11 -9.82 -11.29
CA LYS A 207 -10.99 -9.64 -10.34
C LYS A 207 -9.69 -9.25 -11.02
N ARG A 208 -9.38 -9.85 -12.18
CA ARG A 208 -8.18 -9.49 -12.95
C ARG A 208 -8.26 -8.07 -13.48
N GLU A 209 -9.44 -7.63 -13.94
CA GLU A 209 -9.67 -6.25 -14.38
C GLU A 209 -9.54 -5.25 -13.23
N LEU A 210 -10.15 -5.54 -12.08
CA LEU A 210 -10.02 -4.74 -10.87
C LEU A 210 -8.55 -4.59 -10.47
N LYS A 211 -7.79 -5.68 -10.46
CA LYS A 211 -6.36 -5.65 -10.12
C LYS A 211 -5.55 -4.76 -11.08
N LYS A 212 -5.84 -4.81 -12.39
CA LYS A 212 -5.19 -3.94 -13.39
C LYS A 212 -5.52 -2.46 -13.15
N LEU A 213 -6.77 -2.15 -12.79
CA LEU A 213 -7.19 -0.80 -12.46
C LEU A 213 -6.50 -0.28 -11.20
N GLU A 214 -6.44 -1.08 -10.13
CA GLU A 214 -5.74 -0.73 -8.89
C GLU A 214 -4.24 -0.50 -9.13
N GLU A 215 -3.58 -1.36 -9.91
CA GLU A 215 -2.17 -1.19 -10.28
C GLU A 215 -1.96 0.09 -11.10
N GLY A 216 -2.82 0.35 -12.08
CA GLY A 216 -2.79 1.58 -12.88
C GLY A 216 -2.95 2.82 -12.01
N LEU A 217 -3.91 2.80 -11.09
CA LEU A 217 -4.19 3.88 -10.15
C LEU A 217 -3.01 4.14 -9.22
N ARG A 218 -2.39 3.08 -8.69
CA ARG A 218 -1.17 3.19 -7.87
C ARG A 218 -0.03 3.84 -8.65
N THR A 219 0.22 3.43 -9.90
CA THR A 219 1.27 4.05 -10.71
C THR A 219 1.00 5.52 -11.00
N LEU A 220 -0.27 5.90 -11.17
CA LEU A 220 -0.67 7.27 -11.43
C LEU A 220 -0.55 8.14 -10.17
N GLN A 221 -0.89 7.60 -9.00
CA GLN A 221 -0.67 8.25 -7.70
C GLN A 221 0.81 8.52 -7.44
N VAL A 222 1.69 7.52 -7.63
CA VAL A 222 3.14 7.70 -7.46
C VAL A 222 3.68 8.79 -8.39
N LYS A 223 3.27 8.78 -9.67
CA LYS A 223 3.67 9.83 -10.62
C LYS A 223 3.18 11.22 -10.21
N TYR A 224 1.97 11.31 -9.65
CA TYR A 224 1.39 12.55 -9.18
C TYR A 224 2.13 13.10 -7.95
N GLU A 225 2.43 12.26 -6.97
CA GLU A 225 3.20 12.62 -5.78
C GLU A 225 4.62 13.05 -6.14
N ASP A 226 5.29 12.33 -7.04
CA ASP A 226 6.61 12.72 -7.56
C ASP A 226 6.58 14.07 -8.29
N ALA A 227 5.51 14.34 -9.06
CA ALA A 227 5.34 15.62 -9.74
C ALA A 227 5.09 16.77 -8.76
N ILE A 228 4.29 16.56 -7.71
CA ILE A 228 4.11 17.54 -6.63
C ILE A 228 5.43 17.79 -5.90
N ARG A 229 6.17 16.73 -5.55
CA ARG A 229 7.47 16.88 -4.87
C ARG A 229 8.42 17.75 -5.69
N LYS A 230 8.54 17.46 -6.99
CA LYS A 230 9.36 18.25 -7.93
C LYS A 230 8.87 19.68 -8.04
N LYS A 231 7.54 19.90 -8.13
CA LYS A 231 6.96 21.24 -8.17
C LYS A 231 7.37 22.05 -6.93
N ASN A 232 7.17 21.50 -5.73
CA ASN A 232 7.49 22.19 -4.48
C ASN A 232 9.00 22.45 -4.34
N GLU A 233 9.85 21.52 -4.78
CA GLU A 233 11.30 21.71 -4.83
C GLU A 233 11.68 22.88 -5.75
N TYR A 234 11.07 22.98 -6.93
CA TYR A 234 11.31 24.09 -7.84
C TYR A 234 10.78 25.43 -7.33
N GLU A 235 9.59 25.45 -6.72
CA GLU A 235 9.04 26.66 -6.08
C GLU A 235 10.00 27.17 -4.99
N THR A 236 10.50 26.28 -4.13
CA THR A 236 11.49 26.63 -3.09
C THR A 236 12.77 27.22 -3.70
N LYS A 237 13.30 26.59 -4.76
CA LYS A 237 14.52 27.10 -5.45
C LYS A 237 14.29 28.47 -6.10
N VAL A 238 13.11 28.70 -6.67
CA VAL A 238 12.75 30.00 -7.26
C VAL A 238 12.69 31.07 -6.18
N ASP A 239 12.05 30.77 -5.04
CA ASP A 239 11.97 31.71 -3.92
C ASP A 239 13.35 32.04 -3.33
N GLU A 240 14.21 31.04 -3.15
CA GLU A 240 15.59 31.26 -2.72
C GLU A 240 16.38 32.12 -3.71
N CYS A 241 16.23 31.87 -5.01
CA CYS A 241 16.89 32.65 -6.05
C CYS A 241 16.43 34.11 -6.03
N ASN A 242 15.12 34.34 -5.95
CA ASN A 242 14.55 35.69 -5.86
C ASN A 242 15.06 36.43 -4.63
N GLN A 243 15.12 35.77 -3.46
CA GLN A 243 15.70 36.37 -2.27
C GLN A 243 17.18 36.71 -2.43
N ARG A 244 17.97 35.85 -3.09
CA ARG A 244 19.38 36.11 -3.39
C ARG A 244 19.55 37.30 -4.32
N ILE A 245 18.72 37.42 -5.36
CA ILE A 245 18.73 38.55 -6.30
C ILE A 245 18.46 39.86 -5.56
N VAL A 246 17.39 39.93 -4.76
CA VAL A 246 17.04 41.14 -3.99
C VAL A 246 18.18 41.55 -3.04
N ARG A 247 18.84 40.59 -2.39
CA ARG A 247 20.00 40.87 -1.52
C ARG A 247 21.20 41.37 -2.33
N ALA A 248 21.48 40.75 -3.47
CA ALA A 248 22.58 41.14 -4.36
C ALA A 248 22.37 42.55 -4.93
N GLU A 249 21.14 42.89 -5.33
CA GLU A 249 20.79 44.25 -5.79
C GLU A 249 21.04 45.29 -4.69
N ARG A 250 20.54 45.05 -3.48
CA ARG A 250 20.76 45.96 -2.33
C ARG A 250 22.25 46.16 -2.05
N LEU A 251 23.03 45.09 -2.07
CA LEU A 251 24.49 45.16 -1.85
C LEU A 251 25.18 45.92 -2.99
N THR A 252 24.80 45.66 -4.23
CA THR A 252 25.40 46.30 -5.41
C THR A 252 25.13 47.80 -5.41
N THR A 253 23.89 48.22 -5.10
CA THR A 253 23.55 49.64 -4.99
C THR A 253 24.29 50.30 -3.83
N GLY A 254 24.26 49.70 -2.63
CA GLY A 254 24.92 50.29 -1.46
C GLY A 254 26.46 50.38 -1.60
N LEU A 255 27.08 49.38 -2.21
CA LEU A 255 28.52 49.39 -2.49
C LEU A 255 28.88 50.29 -3.68
N GLY A 256 27.94 50.55 -4.59
CA GLY A 256 28.11 51.47 -5.71
C GLY A 256 28.38 52.89 -5.23
N ASP A 257 27.55 53.40 -4.32
CA ASP A 257 27.71 54.73 -3.74
C ASP A 257 29.01 54.83 -2.92
N GLU A 258 29.32 53.79 -2.15
CA GLU A 258 30.53 53.74 -1.33
C GLU A 258 31.81 53.71 -2.19
N LYS A 259 31.79 53.04 -3.34
CA LYS A 259 32.88 53.05 -4.31
C LYS A 259 33.16 54.47 -4.83
N VAL A 260 32.12 55.22 -5.19
CA VAL A 260 32.27 56.61 -5.66
C VAL A 260 32.88 57.48 -4.56
N ARG A 261 32.35 57.37 -3.33
CA ARG A 261 32.87 58.10 -2.17
C ARG A 261 34.34 57.80 -1.89
N TRP A 262 34.75 56.53 -1.98
CA TRP A 262 36.15 56.15 -1.80
C TRP A 262 37.04 56.69 -2.92
N GLN A 263 36.58 56.67 -4.17
CA GLN A 263 37.32 57.24 -5.29
C GLN A 263 37.55 58.75 -5.12
N GLU A 264 36.52 59.48 -4.71
CA GLU A 264 36.62 60.92 -4.41
C GLU A 264 37.58 61.20 -3.25
N ASN A 265 37.47 60.43 -2.16
CA ASN A 265 38.37 60.58 -1.00
C ASN A 265 39.83 60.29 -1.34
N VAL A 266 40.09 59.24 -2.13
CA VAL A 266 41.45 58.93 -2.59
C VAL A 266 42.00 60.07 -3.43
N SER A 267 41.23 60.59 -4.39
CA SER A 267 41.63 61.73 -5.21
C SER A 267 41.91 62.99 -4.39
N MET A 268 41.11 63.27 -3.36
CA MET A 268 41.30 64.41 -2.46
C MET A 268 42.56 64.25 -1.59
N LEU A 269 42.84 63.02 -1.13
CA LEU A 269 44.04 62.71 -0.35
C LEU A 269 45.30 62.80 -1.21
N ASP A 270 45.26 62.33 -2.46
CA ASP A 270 46.38 62.47 -3.40
C ASP A 270 46.70 63.95 -3.65
N HIS A 271 45.68 64.78 -3.88
CA HIS A 271 45.86 66.22 -4.02
C HIS A 271 46.42 66.89 -2.75
N SER A 272 45.97 66.45 -1.57
CA SER A 272 46.50 66.92 -0.29
C SER A 272 47.97 66.49 -0.09
N LEU A 273 48.34 65.29 -0.53
CA LEU A 273 49.70 64.75 -0.43
C LEU A 273 50.69 65.53 -1.31
N GLU A 274 50.29 65.89 -2.53
CA GLU A 274 51.11 66.72 -3.42
C GLU A 274 51.40 68.10 -2.82
N ASN A 275 50.40 68.70 -2.16
CA ASN A 275 50.46 70.07 -1.63
C ASN A 275 50.97 70.18 -0.18
N VAL A 276 51.19 69.06 0.51
CA VAL A 276 51.49 69.03 1.95
C VAL A 276 52.73 69.85 2.32
N ILE A 277 53.74 69.86 1.45
CA ILE A 277 55.02 70.52 1.73
C ILE A 277 54.83 72.03 1.85
N GLY A 278 54.13 72.65 0.89
CA GLY A 278 53.84 74.08 0.93
C GLY A 278 52.89 74.46 2.07
N ASP A 279 51.85 73.66 2.29
CA ASP A 279 50.87 73.89 3.36
C ASP A 279 51.51 73.84 4.76
N VAL A 280 52.41 72.88 5.00
CA VAL A 280 53.17 72.77 6.26
C VAL A 280 54.19 73.90 6.40
N LEU A 281 54.84 74.33 5.30
CA LEU A 281 55.78 75.45 5.33
C LEU A 281 55.10 76.76 5.73
N VAL A 282 53.94 77.06 5.15
CA VAL A 282 53.14 78.26 5.52
C VAL A 282 52.67 78.15 6.97
N SER A 283 52.14 76.99 7.37
CA SER A 283 51.61 76.79 8.72
C SER A 283 52.69 76.87 9.79
N SER A 284 53.87 76.30 9.56
CA SER A 284 55.01 76.40 10.47
C SER A 284 55.56 77.83 10.56
N GLY A 285 55.63 78.56 9.44
CA GLY A 285 55.96 79.98 9.43
C GLY A 285 54.93 80.82 10.20
N PHE A 286 53.65 80.48 10.08
CA PHE A 286 52.57 81.14 10.81
C PHE A 286 52.72 80.98 12.32
N VAL A 287 52.98 79.75 12.80
CA VAL A 287 53.21 79.47 14.23
C VAL A 287 54.47 80.17 14.74
N ALA A 288 55.55 80.19 13.95
CA ALA A 288 56.83 80.74 14.38
C ALA A 288 56.86 82.28 14.43
N TYR A 289 56.24 82.96 13.45
CA TYR A 289 56.42 84.40 13.26
C TYR A 289 55.14 85.22 13.44
N LEU A 290 53.97 84.66 13.17
CA LEU A 290 52.73 85.46 13.06
C LEU A 290 51.94 85.59 14.37
N GLY A 291 52.37 84.92 15.44
CA GLY A 291 51.71 84.95 16.76
C GLY A 291 51.44 86.36 17.32
N PRO A 292 52.42 87.29 17.33
CA PRO A 292 52.24 88.63 17.93
C PRO A 292 51.38 89.61 17.10
N PHE A 293 51.07 89.29 15.85
CA PHE A 293 50.47 90.25 14.91
C PHE A 293 48.94 90.15 14.83
N THR A 294 48.30 91.21 14.32
CA THR A 294 46.85 91.31 14.10
C THR A 294 46.38 90.50 12.89
N THR A 295 45.10 90.13 12.85
CA THR A 295 44.50 89.33 11.76
C THR A 295 44.84 89.88 10.37
N GLU A 296 44.66 91.19 10.15
CA GLU A 296 44.94 91.83 8.85
C GLU A 296 46.41 91.68 8.43
N TYR A 297 47.34 91.82 9.38
CA TYR A 297 48.76 91.64 9.09
C TYR A 297 49.09 90.18 8.80
N ARG A 298 48.52 89.24 9.56
CA ARG A 298 48.67 87.79 9.31
C ARG A 298 48.20 87.42 7.90
N ASP A 299 47.03 87.90 7.51
CA ASP A 299 46.45 87.62 6.19
C ASP A 299 47.29 88.20 5.06
N ASN A 300 47.81 89.42 5.22
CA ASN A 300 48.69 90.05 4.24
C ASN A 300 50.03 89.31 4.10
N MET A 301 50.63 88.88 5.21
CA MET A 301 51.86 88.09 5.19
C MET A 301 51.66 86.72 4.54
N VAL A 302 50.56 86.02 4.86
CA VAL A 302 50.24 84.73 4.23
C VAL A 302 50.07 84.89 2.71
N LYS A 303 49.40 85.95 2.24
CA LYS A 303 49.27 86.24 0.79
C LYS A 303 50.63 86.48 0.12
N GLU A 304 51.53 87.20 0.78
CA GLU A 304 52.89 87.41 0.27
C GLU A 304 53.66 86.08 0.21
N TRP A 305 53.57 85.25 1.25
CA TRP A 305 54.20 83.93 1.28
C TRP A 305 53.69 83.01 0.18
N ILE A 306 52.37 82.97 -0.05
CA ILE A 306 51.76 82.21 -1.17
C ILE A 306 52.29 82.71 -2.52
N THR A 307 52.43 84.03 -2.69
CA THR A 307 53.00 84.61 -3.92
C THR A 307 54.44 84.17 -4.15
N LYS A 308 55.24 84.07 -3.07
CA LYS A 308 56.61 83.54 -3.14
C LYS A 308 56.62 82.03 -3.44
N LEU A 309 55.75 81.24 -2.83
CA LEU A 309 55.65 79.80 -3.14
C LEU A 309 55.36 79.54 -4.61
N LYS A 310 54.47 80.36 -5.22
CA LYS A 310 54.20 80.33 -6.66
C LYS A 310 55.44 80.67 -7.48
N ALA A 311 56.20 81.70 -7.09
CA ALA A 311 57.44 82.08 -7.78
C ALA A 311 58.52 80.98 -7.72
N PHE A 312 58.60 80.24 -6.61
CA PHE A 312 59.55 79.15 -6.41
C PHE A 312 59.02 77.77 -6.86
N GLN A 313 57.82 77.71 -7.44
CA GLN A 313 57.19 76.47 -7.93
C GLN A 313 57.05 75.38 -6.85
N VAL A 314 56.82 75.77 -5.59
CA VAL A 314 56.55 74.81 -4.51
C VAL A 314 55.06 74.44 -4.55
N PRO A 315 54.69 73.15 -4.64
CA PRO A 315 53.31 72.71 -4.55
C PRO A 315 52.65 73.14 -3.23
N HIS A 316 51.46 73.74 -3.32
CA HIS A 316 50.69 74.23 -2.18
C HIS A 316 49.21 74.30 -2.56
N SER A 317 48.35 74.19 -1.56
CA SER A 317 46.92 74.43 -1.74
C SER A 317 46.65 75.90 -2.06
N GLU A 318 45.55 76.20 -2.74
CA GLU A 318 45.16 77.59 -3.04
C GLU A 318 45.05 78.45 -1.78
N ASN A 319 44.54 77.87 -0.68
CA ASN A 319 44.41 78.50 0.64
C ASN A 319 44.98 77.57 1.74
N PRO A 320 46.27 77.70 2.12
CA PRO A 320 46.89 76.94 3.21
C PRO A 320 46.49 77.53 4.58
N GLU A 321 45.29 77.21 5.05
CA GLU A 321 44.80 77.67 6.35
C GLU A 321 45.46 76.91 7.51
N LEU A 322 46.01 77.64 8.49
CA LEU A 322 46.67 77.07 9.69
C LEU A 322 45.79 76.01 10.38
N VAL A 323 44.51 76.32 10.58
CA VAL A 323 43.58 75.45 11.31
C VAL A 323 43.29 74.17 10.53
N ARG A 324 43.30 74.21 9.20
CA ARG A 324 43.10 73.00 8.36
C ARG A 324 44.31 72.08 8.40
N VAL A 325 45.52 72.64 8.47
CA VAL A 325 46.78 71.88 8.41
C VAL A 325 47.18 71.32 9.77
N LEU A 326 47.10 72.13 10.84
CA LEU A 326 47.57 71.77 12.17
C LEU A 326 46.45 71.61 13.20
N GLY A 327 45.24 72.06 12.89
CA GLY A 327 44.11 72.02 13.81
C GLY A 327 43.49 70.63 13.89
N ASP A 328 43.44 70.08 15.11
CA ASP A 328 42.67 68.89 15.42
C ASP A 328 41.26 69.31 15.87
N ALA A 329 40.23 68.90 15.11
CA ALA A 329 38.84 69.27 15.39
C ALA A 329 38.36 68.84 16.79
N VAL A 330 38.86 67.72 17.32
CA VAL A 330 38.51 67.23 18.66
C VAL A 330 39.13 68.14 19.72
N LYS A 331 40.41 68.50 19.56
CA LYS A 331 41.10 69.43 20.48
C LYS A 331 40.50 70.82 20.43
N ILE A 332 40.21 71.34 19.24
CA ILE A 332 39.55 72.65 19.08
C ILE A 332 38.20 72.66 19.80
N ARG A 333 37.41 71.58 19.70
CA ARG A 333 36.15 71.47 20.45
C ARG A 333 36.38 71.45 21.96
N SER A 334 37.41 70.76 22.44
CA SER A 334 37.76 70.77 23.87
C SER A 334 38.16 72.16 24.36
N TRP A 335 38.92 72.93 23.56
CA TRP A 335 39.27 74.31 23.88
C TRP A 335 38.04 75.22 23.93
N GLN A 336 37.09 75.03 23.01
CA GLN A 336 35.83 75.77 23.02
C GLN A 336 34.98 75.48 24.26
N LEU A 337 34.98 74.23 24.75
CA LEU A 337 34.34 73.86 26.01
C LEU A 337 35.04 74.50 27.22
N ALA A 338 36.37 74.64 27.17
CA ALA A 338 37.16 75.36 28.18
C ALA A 338 36.98 76.90 28.10
N GLY A 339 36.22 77.41 27.13
CA GLY A 339 35.88 78.83 27.01
C GLY A 339 36.68 79.59 25.96
N LEU A 340 37.42 78.92 25.07
CA LEU A 340 37.97 79.53 23.86
C LEU A 340 36.82 79.96 22.93
N PRO A 341 36.78 81.21 22.45
CA PRO A 341 35.74 81.62 21.50
C PRO A 341 35.85 80.87 20.16
N LYS A 342 34.74 80.82 19.42
CA LYS A 342 34.64 80.06 18.15
C LYS A 342 35.12 80.83 16.92
N ASP A 343 35.62 82.05 17.07
CA ASP A 343 36.12 82.83 15.95
C ASP A 343 37.48 82.33 15.45
N ASN A 344 37.80 82.65 14.20
CA ASN A 344 39.00 82.14 13.54
C ASN A 344 40.29 82.59 14.24
N LEU A 345 40.34 83.82 14.76
CA LEU A 345 41.53 84.35 15.44
C LEU A 345 41.80 83.61 16.75
N SER A 346 40.76 83.38 17.55
CA SER A 346 40.85 82.60 18.79
C SER A 346 41.33 81.17 18.54
N VAL A 347 40.78 80.50 17.52
CA VAL A 347 41.20 79.15 17.16
C VAL A 347 42.65 79.13 16.64
N GLN A 348 43.05 80.08 15.79
CA GLN A 348 44.44 80.23 15.35
C GLN A 348 45.40 80.43 16.53
N ASN A 349 45.04 81.29 17.49
CA ASN A 349 45.83 81.51 18.70
C ASN A 349 45.94 80.23 19.53
N GLY A 350 44.85 79.46 19.66
CA GLY A 350 44.85 78.15 20.31
C GLY A 350 45.81 77.17 19.65
N VAL A 351 45.80 77.10 18.31
CA VAL A 351 46.72 76.27 17.53
C VAL A 351 48.18 76.72 17.70
N ILE A 352 48.46 78.03 17.65
CA ILE A 352 49.81 78.57 17.88
C ILE A 352 50.33 78.18 19.26
N VAL A 353 49.50 78.28 20.30
CA VAL A 353 49.87 77.91 21.68
C VAL A 353 50.16 76.41 21.80
N GLN A 354 49.36 75.57 21.14
CA GLN A 354 49.53 74.12 21.15
C GLN A 354 50.84 73.64 20.48
N TYR A 355 51.30 74.35 19.43
CA TYR A 355 52.46 73.96 18.64
C TYR A 355 53.68 74.87 18.80
N SER A 356 53.60 75.90 19.64
CA SER A 356 54.75 76.73 20.00
C SER A 356 55.66 75.96 20.96
N ASN A 357 56.95 75.85 20.62
CA ASN A 357 57.96 75.25 21.49
C ASN A 357 58.31 76.14 22.70
N ARG A 358 57.89 77.40 22.70
CA ARG A 358 58.13 78.36 23.78
C ARG A 358 56.81 78.76 24.43
N TRP A 359 56.87 79.07 25.72
CA TRP A 359 55.74 79.61 26.45
C TRP A 359 55.26 80.92 25.82
N SER A 360 54.05 80.89 25.25
CA SER A 360 53.44 82.05 24.61
C SER A 360 53.02 83.08 25.65
N LEU A 361 53.48 84.32 25.49
CA LEU A 361 53.01 85.46 26.28
C LEU A 361 51.72 86.01 25.66
N PHE A 362 50.63 86.03 26.41
CA PHE A 362 49.34 86.53 25.95
C PHE A 362 49.18 88.02 26.24
N ILE A 363 48.76 88.78 25.22
CA ILE A 363 48.26 90.15 25.37
C ILE A 363 46.73 90.05 25.47
N ASP A 364 46.21 89.99 26.70
CA ASP A 364 44.80 89.65 26.97
C ASP A 364 44.09 90.75 27.77
N PRO A 365 43.67 91.86 27.11
CA PRO A 365 42.97 92.95 27.79
C PRO A 365 41.56 92.56 28.28
N GLN A 366 40.98 91.48 27.76
CA GLN A 366 39.62 91.03 28.08
C GLN A 366 39.59 89.85 29.06
N GLY A 367 40.74 89.29 29.46
CA GLY A 367 40.83 88.15 30.37
C GLY A 367 40.37 86.81 29.76
N GLN A 368 40.19 86.72 28.44
CA GLN A 368 39.68 85.54 27.77
C GLN A 368 40.68 84.38 27.79
N ALA A 369 41.95 84.65 27.49
CA ALA A 369 43.01 83.65 27.53
C ALA A 369 43.26 83.17 28.97
N ASN A 370 43.18 84.08 29.95
CA ASN A 370 43.30 83.70 31.37
C ASN A 370 42.21 82.71 31.80
N LYS A 371 40.95 82.97 31.42
CA LYS A 371 39.82 82.08 31.69
C LYS A 371 39.99 80.74 30.98
N TRP A 372 40.38 80.77 29.71
CA TRP A 372 40.60 79.56 28.91
C TRP A 372 41.70 78.67 29.51
N ILE A 373 42.87 79.22 29.86
CA ILE A 373 43.99 78.47 30.44
C ILE A 373 43.66 77.87 31.82
N LYS A 374 42.85 78.56 32.64
CA LYS A 374 42.41 78.03 33.94
C LYS A 374 41.39 76.90 33.84
N ASN A 375 40.66 76.84 32.73
CA ASN A 375 39.59 75.87 32.49
C ASN A 375 40.04 74.70 31.61
N MET A 376 41.18 74.83 30.91
CA MET A 376 41.91 73.72 30.29
C MET A 376 42.60 72.90 31.36
#